data_AF-A0A2E7HXS3-F1
#
_entry.id   AF-A0A2E7HXS3-F1
#
_cell.length_a   1.000
_cell.length_b   1.000
_cell.length_c   1.000
_cell.angle_alpha   90.00
_cell.angle_beta   90.00
_cell.angle_gamma   90.00
#
_symmetry.space_group_name_H-M   'P 1'
#
loop_
_entity.id
_entity.type
_entity.pdbx_description
1 polymer ?
#
loop_
_entity_poly.entity_id
_entity_poly.type
_entity_poly.pdbx_seq_one_letter_code
_entity_poly.pdbx_strand_id
1 'polypeptide(L)'
;MPLPIVPTPTKPTFISASSFSCGKIHLIIHEPLSLCNNSTITEVFIMSSENLWHYDKVQIGQEGPEVNVAITNDNISEYADICQNYDPRYTYSSSNTKLTAMPSMALSYAPLLRWEIAKQNGFIAYEDSQTMRKQTPFAKCEVKWQNPVISGDTIRSTRKVHDKYERRGSKFVTFEVASYNQNNLPVSTYYYTCIFEYSKGQRTQREFTESPAFQNPFPPVSSTTEKLNLDHLAPGSNMLPIAISESEEIILRHNDFRLAGGKRDSNIHVDEEFAKNNIFGTAVNSGPATLSYNAQMLERNFNIENIYNGGSLLMRAITPVNAGDRINISGTLKEVSTSNNITTYTGRISGENHLGDLVCLSDFIVSV
;
A
#
# COMPACT_ATOMS: atom_id res chain seq x y z
N MET A 1 62.88 -45.01 34.21
CA MET A 1 61.85 -44.02 33.82
C MET A 1 61.63 -44.14 32.32
N PRO A 2 60.44 -44.52 31.84
CA PRO A 2 60.16 -44.69 30.42
C PRO A 2 59.63 -43.39 29.77
N LEU A 3 60.01 -43.18 28.50
CA LEU A 3 59.60 -42.08 27.63
C LEU A 3 58.11 -42.17 27.24
N PRO A 4 57.38 -41.05 27.06
CA PRO A 4 56.00 -41.07 26.59
C PRO A 4 55.91 -41.22 25.07
N ILE A 5 54.93 -42.01 24.66
CA ILE A 5 54.56 -42.39 23.30
C ILE A 5 53.86 -41.21 22.59
N VAL A 6 54.27 -40.94 21.35
CA VAL A 6 53.67 -39.97 20.43
C VAL A 6 52.36 -40.53 19.83
N PRO A 7 51.25 -39.78 19.77
CA PRO A 7 50.05 -40.23 19.08
C PRO A 7 50.21 -40.16 17.55
N THR A 8 49.83 -41.24 16.88
CA THR A 8 49.78 -41.39 15.43
C THR A 8 48.68 -40.52 14.80
N PRO A 9 48.87 -40.03 13.56
CA PRO A 9 47.90 -39.15 12.89
C PRO A 9 46.65 -39.92 12.44
N THR A 10 45.48 -39.33 12.67
CA THR A 10 44.19 -39.75 12.12
C THR A 10 44.20 -39.67 10.59
N LYS A 11 43.76 -40.74 9.92
CA LYS A 11 43.63 -40.80 8.46
C LYS A 11 42.61 -39.75 7.96
N PRO A 12 42.82 -39.15 6.78
CA PRO A 12 41.89 -38.18 6.21
C PRO A 12 40.61 -38.87 5.71
N THR A 13 39.45 -38.29 6.04
CA THR A 13 38.16 -38.62 5.44
C THR A 13 38.14 -38.14 3.99
N PHE A 14 38.02 -39.05 3.03
CA PHE A 14 37.85 -38.69 1.62
C PHE A 14 36.39 -38.32 1.36
N ILE A 15 36.15 -37.07 0.94
CA ILE A 15 34.87 -36.62 0.39
C ILE A 15 35.04 -36.56 -1.12
N SER A 16 34.37 -37.44 -1.87
CA SER A 16 34.25 -37.32 -3.32
C SER A 16 32.84 -36.84 -3.67
N ALA A 17 32.73 -35.68 -4.32
CA ALA A 17 31.48 -35.21 -4.90
C ALA A 17 31.42 -35.64 -6.37
N SER A 18 30.34 -36.31 -6.79
CA SER A 18 30.03 -36.56 -8.19
C SER A 18 28.80 -35.75 -8.63
N SER A 19 28.76 -35.43 -9.92
CA SER A 19 28.08 -34.31 -10.58
C SER A 19 26.55 -34.21 -10.52
N PHE A 20 26.10 -32.98 -10.79
CA PHE A 20 24.76 -32.39 -10.78
C PHE A 20 23.73 -32.99 -11.75
N SER A 21 22.53 -33.25 -11.24
CA SER A 21 21.27 -32.76 -11.83
C SER A 21 20.17 -32.75 -10.75
N CYS A 22 19.33 -31.70 -10.74
CA CYS A 22 18.14 -31.56 -9.89
C CYS A 22 18.37 -31.63 -8.36
N GLY A 23 18.94 -30.57 -7.77
CA GLY A 23 18.75 -30.19 -6.36
C GLY A 23 19.11 -31.17 -5.24
N LYS A 24 19.55 -32.40 -5.53
CA LYS A 24 19.92 -33.43 -4.54
C LYS A 24 21.43 -33.60 -4.54
N ILE A 25 22.06 -33.32 -3.39
CA ILE A 25 23.46 -33.70 -3.14
C ILE A 25 23.41 -35.04 -2.40
N HIS A 26 23.96 -36.09 -3.02
CA HIS A 26 24.17 -37.37 -2.35
C HIS A 26 25.53 -37.35 -1.64
N LEU A 27 25.52 -37.19 -0.32
CA LEU A 27 26.69 -37.37 0.53
C LEU A 27 26.80 -38.85 0.89
N ILE A 28 27.81 -39.53 0.36
CA ILE A 28 28.16 -40.90 0.74
C ILE A 28 29.24 -40.81 1.82
N ILE A 29 28.90 -41.13 3.06
CA ILE A 29 29.86 -41.23 4.17
C ILE A 29 30.30 -42.70 4.25
N HIS A 30 31.58 -42.96 3.96
CA HIS A 30 32.16 -44.29 4.15
C HIS A 30 32.69 -44.42 5.59
N GLU A 31 31.97 -45.13 6.45
CA GLU A 31 32.54 -45.61 7.72
C GLU A 31 33.43 -46.85 7.48
N PRO A 32 34.53 -47.02 8.24
CA PRO A 32 35.40 -48.17 8.10
C PRO A 32 34.72 -49.45 8.62
N LEU A 33 34.28 -50.28 7.67
CA LEU A 33 34.04 -51.73 7.72
C LEU A 33 33.90 -52.35 9.13
N SER A 34 32.66 -52.43 9.63
CA SER A 34 32.22 -53.56 10.44
C SER A 34 30.94 -54.14 9.85
N LEU A 35 30.90 -55.46 9.74
CA LEU A 35 29.85 -56.25 9.10
C LEU A 35 28.49 -56.01 9.75
N CYS A 36 27.63 -55.21 9.11
CA CYS A 36 26.17 -55.30 9.15
C CYS A 36 25.61 -54.43 8.02
N ASN A 37 25.00 -55.06 7.01
CA ASN A 37 24.30 -54.38 5.93
C ASN A 37 23.09 -53.61 6.51
N ASN A 38 23.19 -52.28 6.57
CA ASN A 38 22.05 -51.38 6.46
C ASN A 38 22.58 -49.97 6.13
N SER A 39 22.68 -49.68 4.84
CA SER A 39 22.96 -48.32 4.36
C SER A 39 21.78 -47.42 4.70
N THR A 40 21.84 -46.72 5.82
CA THR A 40 20.84 -45.68 6.14
C THR A 40 21.15 -44.45 5.28
N ILE A 41 20.38 -44.26 4.20
CA ILE A 41 20.43 -43.02 3.43
C ILE A 41 19.77 -41.94 4.30
N THR A 42 20.57 -41.08 4.92
CA THR A 42 20.05 -39.86 5.55
C THR A 42 19.85 -38.82 4.45
N GLU A 43 18.61 -38.66 3.96
CA GLU A 43 18.26 -37.51 3.12
C GLU A 43 18.32 -36.24 3.98
N VAL A 44 19.43 -35.51 3.90
CA VAL A 44 19.51 -34.15 4.43
C VAL A 44 18.76 -33.25 3.45
N PHE A 45 17.49 -32.96 3.74
CA PHE A 45 16.76 -31.89 3.08
C PHE A 45 17.40 -30.55 3.49
N ILE A 46 18.29 -30.03 2.66
CA ILE A 46 18.67 -28.62 2.74
C ILE A 46 17.46 -27.85 2.22
N MET A 47 16.56 -27.43 3.12
CA MET A 47 15.59 -26.40 2.80
C MET A 47 16.38 -25.17 2.34
N SER A 48 16.36 -24.86 1.05
CA SER A 48 16.89 -23.59 0.57
C SER A 48 16.08 -22.49 1.25
N SER A 49 16.71 -21.75 2.17
CA SER A 49 16.06 -20.60 2.80
C SER A 49 15.67 -19.61 1.71
N GLU A 50 14.39 -19.25 1.63
CA GLU A 50 13.90 -18.23 0.70
C GLU A 50 14.76 -16.95 0.83
N ASN A 51 15.16 -16.36 -0.30
CA ASN A 51 15.90 -15.09 -0.28
C ASN A 51 14.95 -13.93 -0.01
N LEU A 52 14.48 -13.84 1.24
CA LEU A 52 13.44 -12.89 1.64
C LEU A 52 13.93 -11.45 1.61
N TRP A 53 13.07 -10.57 1.11
CA TRP A 53 13.25 -9.12 1.13
C TRP A 53 12.90 -8.52 2.50
N HIS A 54 13.61 -8.97 3.53
CA HIS A 54 13.51 -8.41 4.87
C HIS A 54 14.13 -7.02 4.93
N TYR A 55 13.84 -6.27 6.00
CA TYR A 55 14.24 -4.87 6.11
C TYR A 55 15.72 -4.65 5.79
N ASP A 56 16.63 -5.48 6.29
CA ASP A 56 18.07 -5.32 6.08
C ASP A 56 18.51 -5.50 4.61
N LYS A 57 17.74 -6.22 3.78
CA LYS A 57 17.98 -6.40 2.34
C LYS A 57 17.38 -5.30 1.48
N VAL A 58 16.47 -4.51 2.03
CA VAL A 58 15.93 -3.32 1.37
C VAL A 58 17.03 -2.27 1.28
N GLN A 59 17.29 -1.80 0.06
CA GLN A 59 18.26 -0.75 -0.23
C GLN A 59 17.58 0.39 -0.98
N ILE A 60 17.91 1.64 -0.60
CA ILE A 60 17.46 2.84 -1.31
C ILE A 60 17.93 2.73 -2.77
N GLY A 61 17.03 3.05 -3.70
CA GLY A 61 17.28 2.95 -5.13
C GLY A 61 16.94 1.60 -5.76
N GLN A 62 16.53 0.57 -5.01
CA GLN A 62 15.99 -0.65 -5.61
C GLN A 62 14.71 -0.32 -6.40
N GLU A 63 14.70 -0.65 -7.68
CA GLU A 63 13.61 -0.32 -8.61
C GLU A 63 12.80 -1.56 -9.01
N GLY A 64 11.53 -1.33 -9.32
CA GLY A 64 10.66 -2.32 -9.97
C GLY A 64 10.41 -2.00 -11.43
N PRO A 65 9.68 -2.86 -12.15
CA PRO A 65 9.44 -2.68 -13.57
C PRO A 65 8.54 -1.47 -13.82
N GLU A 66 8.60 -0.91 -15.03
CA GLU A 66 7.63 0.07 -15.46
C GLU A 66 6.25 -0.56 -15.67
N VAL A 67 5.21 0.25 -15.52
CA VAL A 67 3.81 -0.14 -15.75
C VAL A 67 3.16 0.93 -16.59
N ASN A 68 2.42 0.49 -17.61
CA ASN A 68 1.62 1.35 -18.46
C ASN A 68 0.13 1.00 -18.27
N VAL A 69 -0.69 2.01 -18.03
CA VAL A 69 -2.14 1.86 -17.83
C VAL A 69 -2.89 2.81 -18.75
N ALA A 70 -3.83 2.28 -19.53
CA ALA A 70 -4.76 3.09 -20.31
C ALA A 70 -5.91 3.57 -19.41
N ILE A 71 -6.21 4.88 -19.45
CA ILE A 71 -7.28 5.50 -18.68
C ILE A 71 -8.53 5.61 -19.56
N THR A 72 -9.68 5.20 -19.04
CA THR A 72 -10.96 5.17 -19.76
C THR A 72 -12.04 5.82 -18.91
N ASN A 73 -13.14 6.21 -19.52
CA ASN A 73 -14.29 6.69 -18.75
C ASN A 73 -14.81 5.61 -17.79
N ASP A 74 -14.81 4.35 -18.23
CA ASP A 74 -15.27 3.21 -17.42
C ASP A 74 -14.43 3.06 -16.15
N ASN A 75 -13.09 3.08 -16.27
CA ASN A 75 -12.24 2.92 -15.09
C ASN A 75 -12.29 4.13 -14.13
N ILE A 76 -12.51 5.34 -14.64
CA ILE A 76 -12.75 6.52 -13.79
C ILE A 76 -14.09 6.39 -13.05
N SER A 77 -15.15 6.02 -13.76
CA SER A 77 -16.50 5.90 -13.18
C SER A 77 -16.57 4.77 -12.16
N GLU A 78 -15.96 3.62 -12.48
CA GLU A 78 -15.87 2.48 -11.56
C GLU A 78 -15.06 2.84 -10.31
N TYR A 79 -13.91 3.51 -10.47
CA TYR A 79 -13.13 3.95 -9.31
C TYR A 79 -13.91 4.92 -8.41
N ALA A 80 -14.68 5.84 -9.01
CA ALA A 80 -15.52 6.76 -8.27
C ALA A 80 -16.62 6.04 -7.49
N ASP A 81 -17.31 5.07 -8.10
CA ASP A 81 -18.34 4.26 -7.43
C ASP A 81 -17.75 3.45 -6.26
N ILE A 82 -16.57 2.84 -6.44
CA ILE A 82 -15.87 2.09 -5.39
C ILE A 82 -15.48 3.01 -4.23
N CYS A 83 -15.03 4.23 -4.55
CA CYS A 83 -14.72 5.25 -3.55
C CYS A 83 -15.97 5.88 -2.90
N GLN A 84 -17.18 5.48 -3.32
CA GLN A 84 -18.46 6.06 -2.89
C GLN A 84 -18.57 7.57 -3.24
N ASN A 85 -17.90 8.00 -4.31
CA ASN A 85 -17.95 9.36 -4.83
C ASN A 85 -18.96 9.46 -5.97
N TYR A 86 -20.17 9.93 -5.64
CA TYR A 86 -21.27 10.06 -6.59
C TYR A 86 -21.38 11.46 -7.23
N ASP A 87 -20.29 12.25 -7.23
CA ASP A 87 -20.28 13.53 -7.93
C ASP A 87 -20.60 13.31 -9.43
N PRO A 88 -21.60 14.00 -10.00
CA PRO A 88 -22.01 13.81 -11.39
C PRO A 88 -20.88 13.96 -12.41
N ARG A 89 -19.78 14.64 -12.07
CA ARG A 89 -18.59 14.75 -12.93
C ARG A 89 -17.91 13.41 -13.22
N TYR A 90 -18.15 12.39 -12.41
CA TYR A 90 -17.63 11.02 -12.60
C TYR A 90 -18.66 10.07 -13.18
N THR A 91 -19.88 10.55 -13.43
CA THR A 91 -20.91 9.74 -14.07
C THR A 91 -20.78 9.87 -15.58
N TYR A 92 -20.59 8.73 -16.25
CA TYR A 92 -20.63 8.68 -17.71
C TYR A 92 -22.03 9.03 -18.21
N SER A 93 -22.23 10.28 -18.63
CA SER A 93 -23.37 10.63 -19.49
C SER A 93 -23.05 10.20 -20.92
N SER A 94 -24.05 9.80 -21.69
CA SER A 94 -23.94 9.40 -23.10
C SER A 94 -23.35 10.44 -24.07
N SER A 95 -22.83 11.55 -23.56
CA SER A 95 -22.00 12.49 -24.32
C SER A 95 -20.57 11.95 -24.41
N ASN A 96 -19.89 12.11 -25.55
CA ASN A 96 -18.46 11.76 -25.76
C ASN A 96 -17.48 12.61 -24.90
N THR A 97 -17.89 13.03 -23.71
CA THR A 97 -17.10 13.86 -22.81
C THR A 97 -16.06 12.99 -22.12
N LYS A 98 -14.81 13.46 -22.17
CA LYS A 98 -13.70 12.84 -21.47
C LYS A 98 -13.78 13.12 -19.97
N LEU A 99 -13.75 12.07 -19.15
CA LEU A 99 -13.73 12.24 -17.70
C LEU A 99 -12.32 12.57 -17.22
N THR A 100 -12.22 13.40 -16.19
CA THR A 100 -10.98 13.61 -15.43
C THR A 100 -10.96 12.61 -14.28
N ALA A 101 -9.83 11.94 -14.05
CA ALA A 101 -9.69 10.98 -12.96
C ALA A 101 -9.79 11.66 -11.59
N MET A 102 -10.30 10.95 -10.58
CA MET A 102 -10.16 11.39 -9.19
C MET A 102 -8.67 11.47 -8.80
N PRO A 103 -8.23 12.48 -8.04
CA PRO A 103 -6.83 12.60 -7.64
C PRO A 103 -6.28 11.34 -6.93
N SER A 104 -7.09 10.67 -6.11
CA SER A 104 -6.67 9.43 -5.42
C SER A 104 -6.49 8.22 -6.35
N MET A 105 -7.03 8.27 -7.57
CA MET A 105 -6.87 7.20 -8.57
C MET A 105 -5.39 7.00 -8.99
N ALA A 106 -4.51 7.93 -8.62
CA ALA A 106 -3.06 7.80 -8.74
C ALA A 106 -2.50 6.48 -8.24
N LEU A 107 -3.02 5.96 -7.13
CA LEU A 107 -2.56 4.68 -6.57
C LEU A 107 -3.06 3.47 -7.37
N SER A 108 -4.07 3.64 -8.23
CA SER A 108 -4.65 2.60 -9.07
C SER A 108 -4.00 2.54 -10.45
N TYR A 109 -3.79 3.69 -11.12
CA TYR A 109 -3.12 3.73 -12.43
C TYR A 109 -1.60 3.68 -12.34
N ALA A 110 -1.02 4.04 -11.20
CA ALA A 110 0.40 3.91 -10.92
C ALA A 110 0.60 3.09 -9.62
N PRO A 111 0.29 1.79 -9.60
CA PRO A 111 0.32 1.00 -8.37
C PRO A 111 1.74 0.74 -7.87
N LEU A 112 1.93 0.62 -6.55
CA LEU A 112 3.26 0.43 -5.97
C LEU A 112 3.94 -0.87 -6.40
N LEU A 113 3.18 -1.97 -6.51
CA LEU A 113 3.68 -3.30 -6.90
C LEU A 113 4.99 -3.70 -6.20
N ARG A 114 5.05 -3.51 -4.88
CA ARG A 114 6.27 -3.67 -4.06
C ARG A 114 6.96 -5.02 -4.28
N TRP A 115 6.19 -6.08 -4.52
CA TRP A 115 6.75 -7.40 -4.77
C TRP A 115 7.52 -7.51 -6.08
N GLU A 116 7.15 -6.74 -7.11
CA GLU A 116 7.91 -6.69 -8.36
C GLU A 116 9.26 -5.99 -8.14
N ILE A 117 9.33 -5.02 -7.21
CA ILE A 117 10.61 -4.45 -6.76
C ILE A 117 11.47 -5.57 -6.13
N ALA A 118 10.91 -6.33 -5.17
CA ALA A 118 11.63 -7.43 -4.54
C ALA A 118 12.16 -8.43 -5.58
N LYS A 119 11.26 -8.90 -6.46
CA LYS A 119 11.53 -9.89 -7.49
C LYS A 119 12.59 -9.43 -8.49
N GLN A 120 12.49 -8.19 -8.99
CA GLN A 120 13.48 -7.62 -9.92
C GLN A 120 14.87 -7.51 -9.28
N ASN A 121 14.94 -7.39 -7.96
CA ASN A 121 16.19 -7.33 -7.20
C ASN A 121 16.62 -8.70 -6.64
N GLY A 122 16.03 -9.80 -7.12
CA GLY A 122 16.42 -11.18 -6.77
C GLY A 122 15.91 -11.67 -5.42
N PHE A 123 14.90 -11.01 -4.85
CA PHE A 123 14.31 -11.37 -3.56
C PHE A 123 12.86 -11.85 -3.68
N ILE A 124 12.40 -12.53 -2.64
CA ILE A 124 11.00 -12.91 -2.43
C ILE A 124 10.39 -11.91 -1.42
N ALA A 125 9.30 -11.23 -1.78
CA ALA A 125 8.59 -10.36 -0.85
C ALA A 125 7.93 -11.17 0.26
N TYR A 126 7.76 -10.57 1.45
CA TYR A 126 7.10 -11.25 2.58
C TYR A 126 5.71 -11.78 2.22
N GLU A 127 4.94 -11.06 1.41
CA GLU A 127 3.60 -11.47 1.04
C GLU A 127 3.55 -12.70 0.11
N ASP A 128 4.69 -13.02 -0.53
CA ASP A 128 4.87 -14.14 -1.48
C ASP A 128 5.66 -15.31 -0.90
N SER A 129 6.22 -15.14 0.31
CA SER A 129 6.96 -16.21 0.99
C SER A 129 6.05 -17.38 1.34
N GLN A 130 6.53 -18.60 1.10
CA GLN A 130 5.82 -19.82 1.50
C GLN A 130 6.00 -20.15 2.99
N THR A 131 7.10 -19.69 3.59
CA THR A 131 7.50 -20.09 4.95
C THR A 131 7.38 -18.99 5.99
N MET A 132 7.47 -17.72 5.58
CA MET A 132 7.52 -16.53 6.43
C MET A 132 6.50 -15.48 5.98
N ARG A 133 5.36 -15.95 5.46
CA ARG A 133 4.33 -15.10 4.88
C ARG A 133 3.79 -14.10 5.91
N LYS A 134 3.91 -12.81 5.62
CA LYS A 134 3.26 -11.74 6.41
C LYS A 134 3.01 -10.51 5.56
N GLN A 135 2.06 -9.69 5.98
CA GLN A 135 1.84 -8.39 5.37
C GLN A 135 2.75 -7.34 6.00
N THR A 136 3.22 -6.40 5.18
CA THR A 136 3.88 -5.16 5.60
C THR A 136 2.88 -4.00 5.49
N PRO A 137 2.21 -3.62 6.60
CA PRO A 137 1.05 -2.74 6.57
C PRO A 137 1.38 -1.31 6.14
N PHE A 138 0.35 -0.61 5.66
CA PHE A 138 0.40 0.81 5.37
C PHE A 138 0.62 1.66 6.63
N ALA A 139 1.47 2.69 6.54
CA ALA A 139 1.66 3.67 7.60
C ALA A 139 1.23 5.09 7.19
N LYS A 140 1.70 5.56 6.03
CA LYS A 140 1.41 6.90 5.50
C LYS A 140 1.59 6.96 3.99
N CYS A 141 0.93 7.90 3.34
CA CYS A 141 1.10 8.23 1.93
C CYS A 141 1.13 9.75 1.77
N GLU A 142 2.15 10.28 1.09
CA GLU A 142 2.09 11.64 0.54
C GLU A 142 1.87 11.55 -0.96
N VAL A 143 0.83 12.19 -1.48
CA VAL A 143 0.61 12.34 -2.92
C VAL A 143 0.79 13.79 -3.30
N LYS A 144 1.47 14.03 -4.41
CA LYS A 144 1.63 15.33 -5.06
C LYS A 144 1.08 15.21 -6.47
N TRP A 145 0.14 16.07 -6.83
CA TRP A 145 -0.49 16.11 -8.14
C TRP A 145 0.09 17.28 -8.93
N GLN A 146 0.57 17.02 -10.14
CA GLN A 146 1.18 18.04 -11.00
C GLN A 146 0.34 18.36 -12.23
N ASN A 147 -0.36 17.37 -12.78
CA ASN A 147 -1.22 17.54 -13.95
C ASN A 147 -2.43 16.60 -13.88
N PRO A 148 -3.58 17.00 -14.45
CA PRO A 148 -4.76 16.14 -14.51
C PRO A 148 -4.52 14.92 -15.38
N VAL A 149 -5.17 13.81 -15.00
CA VAL A 149 -5.25 12.59 -15.80
C VAL A 149 -6.65 12.50 -16.39
N ILE A 150 -6.73 12.31 -17.70
CA ILE A 150 -7.98 12.37 -18.45
C ILE A 150 -8.19 11.04 -19.18
N SER A 151 -9.43 10.62 -19.36
CA SER A 151 -9.76 9.45 -20.20
C SER A 151 -9.14 9.57 -21.59
N GLY A 152 -8.53 8.48 -22.06
CA GLY A 152 -7.73 8.42 -23.27
C GLY A 152 -6.23 8.61 -23.04
N ASP A 153 -5.80 9.02 -21.84
CA ASP A 153 -4.39 9.02 -21.48
C ASP A 153 -3.86 7.60 -21.32
N THR A 154 -2.56 7.43 -21.59
CA THR A 154 -1.79 6.25 -21.16
C THR A 154 -0.78 6.70 -20.14
N ILE A 155 -0.90 6.19 -18.90
CA ILE A 155 -0.02 6.56 -17.80
C ILE A 155 1.09 5.53 -17.66
N ARG A 156 2.33 5.97 -17.86
CA ARG A 156 3.55 5.24 -17.54
C ARG A 156 3.97 5.57 -16.11
N SER A 157 4.32 4.56 -15.31
CA SER A 157 4.79 4.73 -13.95
C SER A 157 6.11 4.02 -13.67
N THR A 158 6.92 4.62 -12.80
CA THR A 158 8.18 4.08 -12.27
C THR A 158 8.09 3.99 -10.75
N ARG A 159 8.77 3.02 -10.14
CA ARG A 159 8.74 2.82 -8.68
C ARG A 159 10.10 2.40 -8.12
N LYS A 160 10.47 2.98 -6.97
CA LYS A 160 11.73 2.66 -6.29
C LYS A 160 11.63 2.79 -4.78
N VAL A 161 12.54 2.13 -4.06
CA VAL A 161 12.77 2.41 -2.64
C VAL A 161 13.37 3.82 -2.51
N HIS A 162 12.62 4.72 -1.87
CA HIS A 162 13.01 6.11 -1.70
C HIS A 162 13.75 6.34 -0.38
N ASP A 163 13.22 5.78 0.71
CA ASP A 163 13.76 5.99 2.05
C ASP A 163 13.55 4.76 2.93
N LYS A 164 14.37 4.63 3.96
CA LYS A 164 14.39 3.50 4.89
C LYS A 164 14.85 4.01 6.26
N TYR A 165 14.00 3.84 7.26
CA TYR A 165 14.27 4.40 8.60
C TYR A 165 13.65 3.59 9.73
N GLU A 166 14.24 3.74 10.92
CA GLU A 166 13.71 3.20 12.16
C GLU A 166 13.15 4.31 13.04
N ARG A 167 12.00 4.06 13.67
CA ARG A 167 11.39 5.01 14.59
C ARG A 167 10.63 4.28 15.68
N ARG A 168 10.99 4.58 16.95
CA ARG A 168 10.37 3.97 18.14
C ARG A 168 10.39 2.43 18.08
N GLY A 169 11.52 1.87 17.61
CA GLY A 169 11.75 0.44 17.45
C GLY A 169 11.07 -0.22 16.23
N SER A 170 10.16 0.46 15.53
CA SER A 170 9.57 -0.05 14.29
C SER A 170 10.41 0.35 13.08
N LYS A 171 10.42 -0.50 12.05
CA LYS A 171 11.20 -0.32 10.83
C LYS A 171 10.29 -0.02 9.65
N PHE A 172 10.60 1.05 8.92
CA PHE A 172 9.76 1.61 7.86
C PHE A 172 10.52 1.73 6.55
N VAL A 173 9.83 1.46 5.45
CA VAL A 173 10.35 1.66 4.10
C VAL A 173 9.36 2.54 3.36
N THR A 174 9.87 3.60 2.73
CA THR A 174 9.10 4.50 1.87
C THR A 174 9.47 4.25 0.42
N PHE A 175 8.46 4.12 -0.43
CA PHE A 175 8.60 3.94 -1.85
C PHE A 175 8.14 5.20 -2.56
N GLU A 176 8.92 5.65 -3.55
CA GLU A 176 8.51 6.71 -4.47
C GLU A 176 7.93 6.05 -5.71
N VAL A 177 6.76 6.54 -6.13
CA VAL A 177 6.15 6.18 -7.40
C VAL A 177 5.87 7.47 -8.16
N ALA A 178 6.44 7.57 -9.35
CA ALA A 178 6.26 8.70 -10.26
C ALA A 178 5.51 8.25 -11.50
N SER A 179 4.65 9.12 -12.03
CA SER A 179 3.80 8.80 -13.17
C SER A 179 3.78 9.92 -14.19
N TYR A 180 3.67 9.54 -15.47
CA TYR A 180 3.76 10.40 -16.64
C TYR A 180 2.72 9.99 -17.67
N ASN A 181 2.13 10.92 -18.40
CA ASN A 181 1.25 10.60 -19.52
C ASN A 181 2.02 10.22 -20.78
N GLN A 182 1.32 9.94 -21.88
CA GLN A 182 1.86 9.56 -23.20
C GLN A 182 2.81 10.60 -23.81
N ASN A 183 2.75 11.86 -23.36
CA ASN A 183 3.63 12.95 -23.80
C ASN A 183 4.79 13.19 -22.83
N ASN A 184 5.02 12.27 -21.88
CA ASN A 184 6.02 12.38 -20.83
C ASN A 184 5.82 13.57 -19.87
N LEU A 185 4.58 14.10 -19.79
CA LEU A 185 4.22 15.13 -18.81
C LEU A 185 4.02 14.45 -17.44
N PRO A 186 4.67 14.91 -16.35
CA PRO A 186 4.47 14.34 -15.02
C PRO A 186 3.04 14.61 -14.52
N VAL A 187 2.34 13.58 -14.02
CA VAL A 187 0.95 13.72 -13.56
C VAL A 187 0.82 13.63 -12.04
N SER A 188 1.47 12.65 -11.42
CA SER A 188 1.53 12.52 -9.97
C SER A 188 2.82 11.89 -9.50
N THR A 189 3.25 12.23 -8.29
CA THR A 189 4.27 11.49 -7.54
C THR A 189 3.74 11.20 -6.14
N TYR A 190 3.90 9.98 -5.66
CA TYR A 190 3.57 9.66 -4.28
C TYR A 190 4.66 8.88 -3.54
N TYR A 191 4.66 9.07 -2.22
CA TYR A 191 5.57 8.45 -1.27
C TYR A 191 4.77 7.56 -0.32
N TYR A 192 4.81 6.25 -0.57
CA TYR A 192 4.05 5.26 0.17
C TYR A 192 4.95 4.58 1.21
N THR A 193 4.62 4.73 2.49
CA THR A 193 5.40 4.11 3.58
C THR A 193 4.71 2.87 4.13
N CYS A 194 5.48 1.78 4.20
CA CYS A 194 5.08 0.51 4.83
C CYS A 194 5.85 0.26 6.12
N ILE A 195 5.21 -0.46 7.04
CA ILE A 195 5.83 -1.01 8.24
C ILE A 195 6.36 -2.40 7.89
N PHE A 196 7.69 -2.57 7.88
CA PHE A 196 8.34 -3.86 7.62
C PHE A 196 8.45 -4.70 8.89
N GLU A 197 8.72 -4.04 10.02
CA GLU A 197 8.78 -4.65 11.35
C GLU A 197 8.12 -3.70 12.36
N TYR A 198 7.25 -4.25 13.19
CA TYR A 198 6.48 -3.47 14.16
C TYR A 198 6.88 -3.86 15.58
N SER A 199 7.39 -2.90 16.36
CA SER A 199 7.97 -3.17 17.68
C SER A 199 6.97 -3.52 18.78
N LYS A 200 5.68 -3.24 18.57
CA LYS A 200 4.66 -3.36 19.63
C LYS A 200 3.82 -4.66 19.57
N GLY A 201 4.20 -5.64 18.75
CA GLY A 201 3.41 -6.87 18.57
C GLY A 201 2.06 -6.62 17.87
N GLN A 202 1.10 -7.54 18.02
CA GLN A 202 -0.25 -7.37 17.45
C GLN A 202 -1.06 -6.33 18.24
N ARG A 203 -1.94 -5.57 17.58
CA ARG A 203 -2.89 -4.71 18.28
C ARG A 203 -4.00 -5.58 18.87
N THR A 204 -4.62 -5.10 19.95
CA THR A 204 -5.83 -5.70 20.50
C THR A 204 -6.92 -5.68 19.44
N GLN A 205 -7.56 -6.82 19.22
CA GLN A 205 -8.70 -6.93 18.32
C GLN A 205 -9.85 -6.07 18.85
N ARG A 206 -10.46 -5.29 17.98
CA ARG A 206 -11.67 -4.53 18.31
C ARG A 206 -12.85 -5.49 18.42
N GLU A 207 -13.78 -5.23 19.34
CA GLU A 207 -15.04 -5.97 19.41
C GLU A 207 -15.81 -5.86 18.09
N PHE A 208 -16.43 -6.97 17.68
CA PHE A 208 -17.20 -7.02 16.44
C PHE A 208 -18.37 -6.04 16.48
N THR A 209 -18.49 -5.22 15.44
CA THR A 209 -19.65 -4.37 15.19
C THR A 209 -20.38 -4.88 13.96
N GLU A 210 -21.69 -5.11 14.06
CA GLU A 210 -22.50 -5.49 12.90
C GLU A 210 -22.36 -4.45 11.79
N SER A 211 -22.01 -4.92 10.59
CA SER A 211 -21.87 -4.06 9.42
C SER A 211 -23.24 -3.70 8.86
N PRO A 212 -23.52 -2.42 8.56
CA PRO A 212 -24.72 -2.08 7.82
C PRO A 212 -24.61 -2.70 6.41
N ALA A 213 -25.75 -3.15 5.88
CA ALA A 213 -25.80 -3.62 4.50
C ALA A 213 -25.34 -2.51 3.55
N PHE A 214 -24.56 -2.89 2.53
CA PHE A 214 -24.21 -1.96 1.47
C PHE A 214 -25.47 -1.49 0.73
N GLN A 215 -25.62 -0.18 0.56
CA GLN A 215 -26.66 0.44 -0.25
C GLN A 215 -25.98 1.40 -1.23
N ASN A 216 -26.36 1.37 -2.50
CA ASN A 216 -25.82 2.27 -3.54
C ASN A 216 -26.95 3.16 -4.12
N PRO A 217 -26.82 4.50 -4.11
CA PRO A 217 -25.82 5.25 -3.35
C PRO A 217 -26.03 5.04 -1.85
N PHE A 218 -24.94 4.98 -1.07
CA PHE A 218 -25.06 4.92 0.39
C PHE A 218 -25.80 6.18 0.85
N PRO A 219 -26.68 6.14 1.90
CA PRO A 219 -27.38 7.32 2.40
C PRO A 219 -26.43 8.52 2.51
N PRO A 220 -26.90 9.70 2.09
CA PRO A 220 -26.17 10.58 1.18
C PRO A 220 -24.82 10.97 1.77
N VAL A 221 -23.77 10.37 1.23
CA VAL A 221 -22.46 11.01 1.16
C VAL A 221 -22.64 12.23 0.25
N SER A 222 -23.02 13.35 0.86
CA SER A 222 -23.08 14.69 0.29
C SER A 222 -23.55 14.76 -1.18
N SER A 223 -24.85 14.56 -1.43
CA SER A 223 -25.47 14.97 -2.71
C SER A 223 -25.44 16.49 -2.93
N THR A 224 -24.92 17.24 -1.95
CA THR A 224 -24.73 18.68 -2.03
C THR A 224 -23.57 19.00 -2.96
N THR A 225 -23.82 19.91 -3.88
CA THR A 225 -22.84 20.47 -4.81
C THR A 225 -22.14 21.73 -4.26
N GLU A 226 -22.53 22.16 -3.06
CA GLU A 226 -22.03 23.38 -2.41
C GLU A 226 -20.51 23.30 -2.21
N LYS A 227 -19.76 24.19 -2.85
CA LYS A 227 -18.31 24.32 -2.63
C LYS A 227 -18.04 25.28 -1.48
N LEU A 228 -16.84 25.18 -0.93
CA LEU A 228 -16.36 26.17 0.03
C LEU A 228 -16.26 27.55 -0.65
N ASN A 229 -16.86 28.58 -0.06
CA ASN A 229 -16.67 29.94 -0.54
C ASN A 229 -15.26 30.43 -0.15
N LEU A 230 -14.38 30.55 -1.14
CA LEU A 230 -12.97 30.84 -0.94
C LEU A 230 -12.70 32.30 -0.51
N ASP A 231 -13.62 33.23 -0.79
CA ASP A 231 -13.44 34.68 -0.58
C ASP A 231 -13.36 35.09 0.90
N HIS A 232 -13.78 34.21 1.81
CA HIS A 232 -13.91 34.50 3.24
C HIS A 232 -13.16 33.51 4.13
N LEU A 233 -12.20 32.79 3.56
CA LEU A 233 -11.43 31.79 4.29
C LEU A 233 -10.24 32.41 5.02
N ALA A 234 -10.07 32.02 6.27
CA ALA A 234 -8.97 32.41 7.13
C ALA A 234 -8.43 31.19 7.88
N PRO A 235 -7.23 31.28 8.50
CA PRO A 235 -6.79 30.29 9.48
C PRO A 235 -7.89 30.03 10.53
N GLY A 236 -8.21 28.77 10.75
CA GLY A 236 -9.29 28.33 11.65
C GLY A 236 -10.65 28.12 10.97
N SER A 237 -10.84 28.51 9.70
CA SER A 237 -12.08 28.18 8.96
C SER A 237 -12.25 26.67 8.82
N ASN A 238 -13.46 26.19 9.10
CA ASN A 238 -13.83 24.80 8.90
C ASN A 238 -14.14 24.52 7.43
N MET A 239 -13.74 23.34 6.97
CA MET A 239 -14.11 22.81 5.67
C MET A 239 -15.47 22.09 5.77
N LEU A 240 -16.15 21.92 4.63
CA LEU A 240 -17.39 21.16 4.50
C LEU A 240 -17.09 19.67 4.66
N PRO A 241 -17.54 19.00 5.74
CA PRO A 241 -17.19 17.61 6.02
C PRO A 241 -17.91 16.63 5.07
N ILE A 242 -17.39 15.40 5.02
CA ILE A 242 -18.07 14.27 4.38
C ILE A 242 -18.19 13.12 5.38
N ALA A 243 -19.25 12.33 5.25
CA ALA A 243 -19.44 11.10 6.03
C ALA A 243 -19.37 9.91 5.06
N ILE A 244 -18.61 8.88 5.42
CA ILE A 244 -18.46 7.64 4.65
C ILE A 244 -18.87 6.47 5.53
N SER A 245 -19.46 5.43 4.95
CA SER A 245 -19.70 4.18 5.66
C SER A 245 -18.90 3.06 5.01
N GLU A 246 -18.30 2.22 5.84
CA GLU A 246 -17.50 1.09 5.39
C GLU A 246 -18.29 -0.20 5.53
N SER A 247 -18.29 -1.01 4.48
CA SER A 247 -18.86 -2.36 4.48
C SER A 247 -17.80 -3.35 4.00
N GLU A 248 -18.02 -4.63 4.29
CA GLU A 248 -17.18 -5.70 3.76
C GLU A 248 -17.15 -5.65 2.21
N GLU A 249 -18.29 -5.43 1.57
CA GLU A 249 -18.39 -5.28 0.12
C GLU A 249 -17.48 -4.15 -0.41
N ILE A 250 -17.46 -2.97 0.21
CA ILE A 250 -16.59 -1.86 -0.23
C ILE A 250 -15.11 -2.20 -0.04
N ILE A 251 -14.75 -2.87 1.06
CA ILE A 251 -13.37 -3.31 1.31
C ILE A 251 -12.92 -4.29 0.21
N LEU A 252 -13.77 -5.26 -0.13
CA LEU A 252 -13.50 -6.23 -1.19
C LEU A 252 -13.38 -5.55 -2.56
N ARG A 253 -14.30 -4.65 -2.90
CA ARG A 253 -14.28 -3.92 -4.17
C ARG A 253 -13.04 -3.05 -4.34
N HIS A 254 -12.61 -2.35 -3.29
CA HIS A 254 -11.34 -1.61 -3.29
C HIS A 254 -10.13 -2.53 -3.49
N ASN A 255 -10.14 -3.72 -2.91
CA ASN A 255 -9.05 -4.69 -3.09
C ASN A 255 -8.99 -5.24 -4.53
N ASP A 256 -10.15 -5.46 -5.14
CA ASP A 256 -10.29 -6.10 -6.45
C ASP A 256 -10.07 -5.13 -7.60
N PHE A 257 -10.34 -3.84 -7.42
CA PHE A 257 -10.08 -2.83 -8.44
C PHE A 257 -8.59 -2.62 -8.68
N ARG A 258 -8.13 -3.12 -9.83
CA ARG A 258 -6.72 -3.06 -10.25
C ARG A 258 -6.65 -2.74 -11.72
N LEU A 259 -5.89 -1.70 -12.06
CA LEU A 259 -5.59 -1.38 -13.46
C LEU A 259 -4.25 -1.97 -13.92
N ALA A 260 -3.44 -2.44 -12.97
CA ALA A 260 -2.22 -3.17 -13.22
C ALA A 260 -1.81 -4.01 -11.99
N GLY A 261 -0.90 -4.97 -12.22
CA GLY A 261 -0.51 -5.98 -11.24
C GLY A 261 -1.49 -7.15 -11.20
N GLY A 262 -0.97 -8.38 -11.08
CA GLY A 262 -1.79 -9.58 -11.01
C GLY A 262 -2.67 -9.64 -9.74
N LYS A 263 -3.77 -10.41 -9.81
CA LYS A 263 -4.59 -10.74 -8.65
C LYS A 263 -3.76 -11.54 -7.64
N ARG A 264 -4.01 -11.32 -6.36
CA ARG A 264 -3.44 -12.12 -5.25
C ARG A 264 -4.59 -12.78 -4.51
N ASP A 265 -4.51 -14.08 -4.35
CA ASP A 265 -5.62 -14.90 -3.85
C ASP A 265 -5.92 -14.69 -2.36
N SER A 266 -4.97 -14.18 -1.57
CA SER A 266 -5.13 -13.96 -0.13
C SER A 266 -4.34 -12.75 0.35
N ASN A 267 -4.97 -11.84 1.08
CA ASN A 267 -4.33 -10.72 1.78
C ASN A 267 -5.23 -10.25 2.95
N ILE A 268 -4.75 -9.33 3.77
CA ILE A 268 -5.45 -8.91 5.00
C ILE A 268 -6.82 -8.24 4.77
N HIS A 269 -7.17 -7.89 3.54
CA HIS A 269 -8.42 -7.21 3.22
C HIS A 269 -9.53 -8.20 2.83
N VAL A 270 -9.17 -9.45 2.49
CA VAL A 270 -10.11 -10.43 1.89
C VAL A 270 -10.09 -11.80 2.55
N ASP A 271 -9.09 -12.08 3.41
CA ASP A 271 -8.89 -13.37 4.05
C ASP A 271 -8.87 -13.17 5.58
N GLU A 272 -9.98 -13.47 6.24
CA GLU A 272 -10.12 -13.30 7.69
C GLU A 272 -9.14 -14.18 8.49
N GLU A 273 -8.83 -15.39 8.04
CA GLU A 273 -7.89 -16.28 8.74
C GLU A 273 -6.45 -15.75 8.64
N PHE A 274 -6.08 -15.24 7.46
CA PHE A 274 -4.82 -14.53 7.28
C PHE A 274 -4.79 -13.23 8.09
N ALA A 275 -5.93 -12.53 8.18
CA ALA A 275 -6.04 -11.28 8.91
C ALA A 275 -5.98 -11.47 10.43
N LYS A 276 -6.50 -12.57 10.99
CA LYS A 276 -6.38 -12.90 12.43
C LYS A 276 -4.92 -12.99 12.89
N ASN A 277 -4.01 -13.35 11.98
CA ASN A 277 -2.58 -13.48 12.26
C ASN A 277 -1.78 -12.18 12.02
N ASN A 278 -2.41 -11.12 11.51
CA ASN A 278 -1.77 -9.83 11.24
C ASN A 278 -1.86 -8.86 12.46
N ILE A 279 -1.36 -7.63 12.33
CA ILE A 279 -1.39 -6.64 13.43
C ILE A 279 -2.78 -6.07 13.76
N PHE A 280 -3.79 -6.32 12.94
CA PHE A 280 -5.15 -5.78 13.01
C PHE A 280 -6.18 -6.81 13.51
N GLY A 281 -5.95 -8.11 13.31
CA GLY A 281 -6.80 -9.19 13.82
C GLY A 281 -8.10 -9.43 13.05
N THR A 282 -8.43 -8.60 12.05
CA THR A 282 -9.62 -8.66 11.20
C THR A 282 -9.34 -8.14 9.80
N ALA A 283 -10.24 -8.42 8.85
CA ALA A 283 -10.24 -7.74 7.56
C ALA A 283 -10.55 -6.24 7.75
N VAL A 284 -9.71 -5.39 7.20
CA VAL A 284 -9.78 -3.93 7.38
C VAL A 284 -9.69 -3.23 6.04
N ASN A 285 -10.22 -2.02 5.95
CA ASN A 285 -10.06 -1.20 4.76
C ASN A 285 -8.56 -0.92 4.49
N SER A 286 -8.21 -0.83 3.21
CA SER A 286 -6.87 -0.52 2.76
C SER A 286 -6.53 0.97 2.98
N GLY A 287 -5.25 1.28 3.25
CA GLY A 287 -4.77 2.66 3.31
C GLY A 287 -5.13 3.50 2.06
N PRO A 288 -4.96 2.98 0.82
CA PRO A 288 -5.41 3.67 -0.40
C PRO A 288 -6.89 4.07 -0.41
N ALA A 289 -7.78 3.26 0.16
CA ALA A 289 -9.20 3.61 0.24
C ALA A 289 -9.46 4.72 1.25
N THR A 290 -8.84 4.67 2.45
CA THR A 290 -8.94 5.80 3.39
C THR A 290 -8.35 7.10 2.79
N LEU A 291 -7.31 6.98 1.97
CA LEU A 291 -6.75 8.11 1.22
C LEU A 291 -7.74 8.68 0.20
N SER A 292 -8.54 7.83 -0.46
CA SER A 292 -9.57 8.31 -1.39
C SER A 292 -10.63 9.14 -0.68
N TYR A 293 -11.04 8.77 0.54
CA TYR A 293 -11.96 9.59 1.34
C TYR A 293 -11.37 10.96 1.69
N ASN A 294 -10.07 11.02 2.00
CA ASN A 294 -9.38 12.29 2.27
C ASN A 294 -9.20 13.14 0.99
N ALA A 295 -8.97 12.51 -0.15
CA ALA A 295 -8.92 13.22 -1.44
C ALA A 295 -10.29 13.78 -1.83
N GLN A 296 -11.37 13.00 -1.62
CA GLN A 296 -12.75 13.46 -1.79
C GLN A 296 -13.07 14.68 -0.93
N MET A 297 -12.52 14.75 0.28
CA MET A 297 -12.67 15.93 1.14
C MET A 297 -12.03 17.19 0.51
N LEU A 298 -10.91 17.06 -0.20
CA LEU A 298 -10.36 18.15 -1.01
C LEU A 298 -11.27 18.47 -2.18
N GLU A 299 -11.76 17.47 -2.90
CA GLU A 299 -12.68 17.65 -4.04
C GLU A 299 -14.02 18.23 -3.61
N ARG A 300 -14.48 18.03 -2.38
CA ARG A 300 -15.69 18.64 -1.82
C ARG A 300 -15.51 20.14 -1.61
N ASN A 301 -14.31 20.57 -1.28
CA ASN A 301 -14.03 21.94 -0.82
C ASN A 301 -13.33 22.82 -1.88
N PHE A 302 -12.57 22.22 -2.78
CA PHE A 302 -11.85 22.90 -3.84
C PHE A 302 -12.29 22.41 -5.21
N ASN A 303 -12.01 23.19 -6.25
CA ASN A 303 -12.14 22.69 -7.60
C ASN A 303 -10.99 21.73 -7.92
N ILE A 304 -11.26 20.74 -8.78
CA ILE A 304 -10.33 19.65 -9.05
C ILE A 304 -9.07 20.14 -9.79
N GLU A 305 -9.20 21.17 -10.62
CA GLU A 305 -8.10 21.82 -11.32
C GLU A 305 -7.07 22.40 -10.33
N ASN A 306 -7.52 22.94 -9.19
CA ASN A 306 -6.65 23.50 -8.16
C ASN A 306 -5.89 22.40 -7.41
N ILE A 307 -6.49 21.21 -7.29
CA ILE A 307 -5.83 20.03 -6.70
C ILE A 307 -4.75 19.52 -7.65
N TYR A 308 -5.06 19.42 -8.95
CA TYR A 308 -4.09 18.96 -9.96
C TYR A 308 -2.98 19.96 -10.25
N ASN A 309 -3.16 21.25 -9.93
CA ASN A 309 -2.17 22.29 -10.17
C ASN A 309 -1.17 22.44 -9.00
N GLY A 310 -0.48 21.35 -8.64
CA GLY A 310 0.54 21.36 -7.59
C GLY A 310 0.01 21.10 -6.18
N GLY A 311 -1.23 20.63 -6.04
CA GLY A 311 -1.78 20.23 -4.75
C GLY A 311 -1.09 19.00 -4.16
N SER A 312 -1.21 18.84 -2.85
CA SER A 312 -0.68 17.66 -2.15
C SER A 312 -1.51 17.25 -0.95
N LEU A 313 -1.41 15.96 -0.59
CA LEU A 313 -2.08 15.35 0.55
C LEU A 313 -1.16 14.32 1.20
N LEU A 314 -0.81 14.55 2.47
CA LEU A 314 -0.06 13.60 3.31
C LEU A 314 -1.00 12.98 4.33
N MET A 315 -1.47 11.76 4.07
CA MET A 315 -2.28 10.98 5.00
C MET A 315 -1.44 10.05 5.86
N ARG A 316 -1.79 9.94 7.14
CA ARG A 316 -1.26 8.98 8.10
C ARG A 316 -2.41 8.13 8.64
N ALA A 317 -2.27 6.80 8.56
CA ALA A 317 -3.22 5.88 9.17
C ALA A 317 -2.94 5.77 10.67
N ILE A 318 -4.00 5.84 11.49
CA ILE A 318 -3.90 5.83 12.95
C ILE A 318 -4.55 4.54 13.49
N THR A 319 -5.85 4.41 13.28
CA THR A 319 -6.68 3.26 13.68
C THR A 319 -7.25 2.58 12.44
N PRO A 320 -7.31 1.24 12.38
CA PRO A 320 -7.86 0.55 11.22
C PRO A 320 -9.35 0.84 11.08
N VAL A 321 -9.80 0.97 9.84
CA VAL A 321 -11.22 1.08 9.51
C VAL A 321 -11.75 -0.33 9.27
N ASN A 322 -12.81 -0.71 9.98
CA ASN A 322 -13.45 -2.02 9.85
C ASN A 322 -14.77 -1.89 9.10
N ALA A 323 -15.24 -2.99 8.51
CA ALA A 323 -16.63 -3.08 8.09
C ALA A 323 -17.56 -2.74 9.27
N GLY A 324 -18.58 -1.91 9.05
CA GLY A 324 -19.41 -1.36 10.12
C GLY A 324 -19.07 0.07 10.51
N ASP A 325 -17.86 0.54 10.21
CA ASP A 325 -17.48 1.89 10.57
C ASP A 325 -18.21 2.94 9.73
N ARG A 326 -18.85 3.89 10.42
CA ARG A 326 -19.16 5.20 9.84
C ARG A 326 -18.05 6.16 10.21
N ILE A 327 -17.45 6.81 9.21
CA ILE A 327 -16.34 7.74 9.38
C ILE A 327 -16.82 9.15 9.00
N ASN A 328 -16.66 10.09 9.92
CA ASN A 328 -16.77 11.51 9.62
C ASN A 328 -15.39 12.06 9.28
N ILE A 329 -15.23 12.57 8.06
CA ILE A 329 -14.02 13.25 7.60
C ILE A 329 -14.29 14.76 7.66
N SER A 330 -13.53 15.46 8.49
CA SER A 330 -13.64 16.91 8.71
C SER A 330 -12.28 17.57 8.56
N GLY A 331 -12.26 18.90 8.42
CA GLY A 331 -10.99 19.61 8.28
C GLY A 331 -11.06 21.09 8.64
N THR A 332 -9.89 21.66 8.89
CA THR A 332 -9.70 23.07 9.27
C THR A 332 -8.49 23.63 8.55
N LEU A 333 -8.61 24.88 8.08
CA LEU A 333 -7.48 25.63 7.52
C LEU A 333 -6.51 26.04 8.62
N LYS A 334 -5.22 25.87 8.35
CA LYS A 334 -4.13 26.30 9.24
C LYS A 334 -3.51 27.60 8.77
N GLU A 335 -3.37 27.75 7.46
CA GLU A 335 -2.71 28.89 6.83
C GLU A 335 -3.40 29.22 5.51
N VAL A 336 -3.54 30.51 5.25
CA VAL A 336 -3.97 31.07 3.98
C VAL A 336 -2.95 32.13 3.62
N SER A 337 -2.23 31.94 2.52
CA SER A 337 -1.19 32.87 2.08
C SER A 337 -1.38 33.21 0.60
N THR A 338 -1.25 34.49 0.27
CA THR A 338 -1.40 34.97 -1.11
C THR A 338 -0.07 35.56 -1.57
N SER A 339 0.43 35.06 -2.70
CA SER A 339 1.65 35.57 -3.35
C SER A 339 1.49 35.50 -4.86
N ASN A 340 1.88 36.55 -5.58
CA ASN A 340 1.78 36.63 -7.05
C ASN A 340 0.39 36.27 -7.60
N ASN A 341 -0.68 36.75 -6.95
CA ASN A 341 -2.09 36.44 -7.27
C ASN A 341 -2.50 34.95 -7.14
N ILE A 342 -1.66 34.13 -6.53
CA ILE A 342 -1.98 32.74 -6.19
C ILE A 342 -2.25 32.68 -4.69
N THR A 343 -3.38 32.11 -4.30
CA THR A 343 -3.69 31.87 -2.88
C THR A 343 -3.49 30.41 -2.54
N THR A 344 -2.59 30.14 -1.60
CA THR A 344 -2.31 28.80 -1.10
C THR A 344 -3.02 28.56 0.23
N TYR A 345 -3.81 27.49 0.26
CA TYR A 345 -4.50 26.99 1.43
C TYR A 345 -3.74 25.78 1.99
N THR A 346 -3.31 25.87 3.23
CA THR A 346 -2.74 24.74 3.97
C THR A 346 -3.66 24.40 5.13
N GLY A 347 -3.95 23.11 5.33
CA GLY A 347 -4.86 22.69 6.37
C GLY A 347 -4.61 21.28 6.88
N ARG A 348 -5.52 20.83 7.72
CA ARG A 348 -5.54 19.46 8.23
C ARG A 348 -6.93 18.86 8.11
N ILE A 349 -6.96 17.61 7.69
CA ILE A 349 -8.14 16.77 7.64
C ILE A 349 -7.97 15.67 8.71
N SER A 350 -9.05 15.31 9.39
CA SER A 350 -9.12 14.19 10.32
C SER A 350 -10.31 13.31 9.99
N GLY A 351 -10.13 12.00 10.11
CA GLY A 351 -11.22 11.04 10.07
C GLY A 351 -11.45 10.46 11.47
N GLU A 352 -12.70 10.48 11.92
CA GLU A 352 -13.14 9.89 13.18
C GLU A 352 -14.26 8.89 12.92
N ASN A 353 -14.20 7.71 13.51
CA ASN A 353 -15.30 6.75 13.39
C ASN A 353 -16.43 7.07 14.39
N HIS A 354 -17.58 6.43 14.22
CA HIS A 354 -18.74 6.56 15.11
C HIS A 354 -18.51 6.16 16.59
N LEU A 355 -17.37 5.53 16.92
CA LEU A 355 -16.97 5.25 18.30
C LEU A 355 -16.10 6.35 18.92
N GLY A 356 -15.73 7.37 18.16
CA GLY A 356 -14.83 8.44 18.59
C GLY A 356 -13.35 8.14 18.37
N ASP A 357 -13.00 7.04 17.69
CA ASP A 357 -11.61 6.73 17.37
C ASP A 357 -11.14 7.55 16.17
N LEU A 358 -9.98 8.19 16.32
CA LEU A 358 -9.26 8.81 15.21
C LEU A 358 -8.72 7.73 14.27
N VAL A 359 -9.21 7.66 13.04
CA VAL A 359 -8.79 6.67 12.04
C VAL A 359 -7.66 7.18 11.14
N CYS A 360 -7.66 8.46 10.80
CA CYS A 360 -6.61 9.06 9.97
C CYS A 360 -6.39 10.55 10.27
N LEU A 361 -5.19 11.02 9.93
CA LEU A 361 -4.83 12.43 9.92
C LEU A 361 -4.13 12.77 8.62
N SER A 362 -4.57 13.83 7.97
CA SER A 362 -3.97 14.31 6.73
C SER A 362 -3.61 15.78 6.80
N ASP A 363 -2.45 16.15 6.26
CA ASP A 363 -2.11 17.54 5.99
C ASP A 363 -2.21 17.76 4.48
N PHE A 364 -2.72 18.91 4.04
CA PHE A 364 -2.90 19.22 2.63
C PHE A 364 -2.40 20.61 2.27
N ILE A 365 -2.10 20.78 0.98
CA ILE A 365 -1.80 22.06 0.33
C ILE A 365 -2.59 22.11 -0.98
N VAL A 366 -3.32 23.19 -1.21
CA VAL A 366 -4.03 23.48 -2.48
C VAL A 366 -3.81 24.94 -2.82
N SER A 367 -3.50 25.25 -4.08
CA SER A 367 -3.34 26.62 -4.55
C SER A 367 -4.43 26.97 -5.57
N VAL A 368 -4.96 28.19 -5.47
CA VAL A 368 -6.05 28.72 -6.30
C VAL A 368 -5.62 30.00 -6.98
#